data_AF-A0A7C1PRC2-F1
#
_entry.id   AF-A0A7C1PRC2-F1
#
_cell.length_a   1.000
_cell.length_b   1.000
_cell.length_c   1.000
_cell.angle_alpha   90.00
_cell.angle_beta   90.00
_cell.angle_gamma   90.00
#
_symmetry.space_group_name_H-M   'P 1'
#
loop_
_entity.id
_entity.type
_entity.pdbx_description
1 polymer ?
#
loop_
_entity_poly.entity_id
_entity_poly.type
_entity_poly.pdbx_seq_one_letter_code
_entity_poly.pdbx_strand_id
1 'polypeptide(L)'
;MRVFVWKYILPLIGQRPLFRWGFSNLAGRLPGIGSKEYFEIYGFALSGIDTAHNEILHIAFSTGLLGLAAYLWIWGVVLKALISTVRHGGEHRAVAAGILAGLAGYFLWLQSAWSHIGPANVFWTLAGISVALERSAKEAAASPGLTAQR
;
A
#
# COMPACT_ATOMS: atom_id res chain seq x y z
N MET A 1 -17.44 8.05 -10.60
CA MET A 1 -17.47 8.01 -9.12
C MET A 1 -16.10 8.29 -8.48
N ARG A 2 -15.05 7.54 -8.78
CA ARG A 2 -13.72 7.70 -8.14
C ARG A 2 -13.11 9.09 -8.25
N VAL A 3 -13.07 9.66 -9.46
CA VAL A 3 -12.55 11.02 -9.69
C VAL A 3 -13.34 12.08 -8.90
N PHE A 4 -14.65 11.90 -8.77
CA PHE A 4 -15.50 12.76 -7.94
C PHE A 4 -15.08 12.65 -6.47
N VAL A 5 -14.94 11.44 -5.94
CA VAL A 5 -14.45 11.24 -4.56
C VAL A 5 -13.06 11.87 -4.36
N TRP A 6 -12.15 11.73 -5.32
CA TRP A 6 -10.81 12.31 -5.23
C TRP A 6 -10.81 13.84 -5.21
N LYS A 7 -11.66 14.47 -6.03
CA LYS A 7 -11.86 15.93 -6.03
C LYS A 7 -12.23 16.46 -4.63
N TYR A 8 -13.08 15.73 -3.91
CA TYR A 8 -13.60 16.15 -2.61
C TYR A 8 -12.77 15.66 -1.41
N ILE A 9 -12.02 14.57 -1.52
CA ILE A 9 -11.18 14.04 -0.43
C ILE A 9 -9.87 14.84 -0.26
N LEU A 10 -9.29 15.35 -1.35
CA LEU A 10 -8.03 16.08 -1.33
C LEU A 10 -8.08 17.36 -0.45
N PRO A 11 -9.11 18.22 -0.55
CA PRO A 11 -9.26 19.36 0.37
C PRO A 11 -9.41 18.94 1.83
N LEU A 12 -10.08 17.82 2.11
CA LEU A 12 -10.27 17.33 3.48
C LEU A 12 -8.95 16.88 4.10
N ILE A 13 -8.07 16.24 3.33
CA ILE A 13 -6.70 15.91 3.77
C ILE A 13 -5.94 17.20 4.09
N GLY A 14 -6.07 18.24 3.27
CA GLY A 14 -5.44 19.55 3.48
C GLY A 14 -5.89 20.27 4.75
N GLN A 15 -7.15 20.09 5.17
CA GLN A 15 -7.68 20.71 6.40
C GLN A 15 -7.11 20.09 7.68
N ARG A 16 -6.70 18.81 7.62
CA ARG A 16 -6.26 18.03 8.78
C ARG A 16 -5.10 17.09 8.39
N PRO A 17 -3.92 17.66 8.05
CA PRO A 17 -2.83 16.88 7.45
C PRO A 17 -2.13 15.95 8.45
N LEU A 18 -2.08 16.33 9.74
CA LEU A 18 -1.39 15.58 10.79
C LEU A 18 -2.33 14.67 11.59
N PHE A 19 -3.40 15.23 12.15
CA PHE A 19 -4.37 14.53 12.99
C PHE A 19 -5.69 14.35 12.25
N ARG A 20 -6.14 13.10 12.24
CA ARG A 20 -6.79 12.42 11.11
C ARG A 20 -8.30 12.58 11.16
N TRP A 21 -9.00 12.13 10.13
CA TRP A 21 -10.46 12.01 10.16
C TRP A 21 -10.92 10.65 10.73
N GLY A 22 -10.07 9.61 10.73
CA GLY A 22 -10.40 8.28 11.24
C GLY A 22 -10.96 7.34 10.15
N PHE A 23 -10.98 6.04 10.43
CA PHE A 23 -11.22 4.97 9.43
C PHE A 23 -12.68 4.82 8.97
N SER A 24 -13.65 5.32 9.73
CA SER A 24 -15.07 5.25 9.37
C SER A 24 -15.62 6.66 9.10
N ASN A 25 -16.45 6.79 8.06
CA ASN A 25 -17.21 7.99 7.64
C ASN A 25 -16.66 8.80 6.46
N LEU A 26 -16.03 8.18 5.46
CA LEU A 26 -15.72 8.90 4.21
C LEU A 26 -17.01 9.46 3.57
N ALA A 27 -18.05 8.64 3.39
CA ALA A 27 -19.36 9.11 2.93
C ALA A 27 -19.93 10.24 3.80
N GLY A 28 -19.92 10.08 5.13
CA GLY A 28 -20.50 11.06 6.06
C GLY A 28 -19.77 12.41 6.09
N ARG A 29 -18.63 12.55 5.41
CA ARG A 29 -17.78 13.76 5.44
C ARG A 29 -17.52 14.36 4.07
N LEU A 30 -17.96 13.72 3.00
CA LEU A 30 -17.82 14.27 1.65
C LEU A 30 -18.93 15.33 1.44
N PRO A 31 -18.57 16.62 1.31
CA PRO A 31 -19.55 17.72 1.28
C PRO A 31 -20.45 17.70 0.04
N GLY A 32 -20.11 16.92 -0.99
CA GLY A 32 -20.87 16.80 -2.23
C GLY A 32 -21.92 15.69 -2.26
N ILE A 33 -22.00 14.81 -1.26
CA ILE A 33 -22.97 13.71 -1.24
C ILE A 33 -24.38 14.25 -1.02
N GLY A 34 -25.32 13.90 -1.90
CA GLY A 34 -26.69 14.43 -1.88
C GLY A 34 -26.85 15.82 -2.49
N SER A 35 -25.80 16.40 -3.09
CA SER A 35 -25.91 17.65 -3.86
C SER A 35 -26.63 17.45 -5.21
N LYS A 36 -27.10 18.54 -5.82
CA LYS A 36 -27.70 18.51 -7.17
C LYS A 36 -26.73 17.92 -8.21
N GLU A 37 -25.46 18.31 -8.17
CA GLU A 37 -24.38 17.75 -9.01
C GLU A 37 -24.25 16.22 -8.80
N TYR A 38 -24.32 15.75 -7.55
CA TYR A 38 -24.27 14.33 -7.23
C TYR A 38 -25.47 13.56 -7.81
N PHE A 39 -26.69 14.07 -7.63
CA PHE A 39 -27.89 13.43 -8.17
C PHE A 39 -27.93 13.47 -9.70
N GLU A 40 -27.44 14.54 -10.33
CA GLU A 40 -27.35 14.65 -11.79
C GLU A 40 -26.36 13.64 -12.39
N ILE A 41 -25.26 13.34 -11.69
CA ILE A 41 -24.23 12.43 -12.20
C ILE A 41 -24.50 10.96 -11.81
N TYR A 42 -25.06 10.71 -10.62
CA TYR A 42 -25.13 9.36 -10.03
C TYR A 42 -26.54 8.90 -9.64
N GLY A 43 -27.56 9.77 -9.76
CA GLY A 43 -28.94 9.45 -9.41
C GLY A 43 -29.18 9.26 -7.90
N PHE A 44 -30.33 8.69 -7.54
CA PHE A 44 -30.73 8.44 -6.14
C PHE A 44 -30.06 7.22 -5.49
N ALA A 45 -29.24 6.49 -6.24
CA ALA A 45 -28.45 5.42 -5.68
C ALA A 45 -27.34 6.05 -4.81
N LEU A 46 -27.57 6.07 -3.49
CA LEU A 46 -26.53 6.16 -2.47
C LEU A 46 -25.61 4.94 -2.63
N SER A 47 -24.80 4.99 -3.68
CA SER A 47 -23.73 4.03 -3.91
C SER A 47 -22.77 4.23 -2.75
N GLY A 48 -22.74 3.25 -1.84
CA GLY A 48 -22.02 3.32 -0.56
C GLY A 48 -20.56 3.73 -0.76
N ILE A 49 -20.26 5.02 -0.57
CA ILE A 49 -18.90 5.54 -0.65
C ILE A 49 -18.22 5.26 0.69
N ASP A 50 -17.80 4.04 0.88
CA ASP A 50 -17.06 3.62 2.07
C ASP A 50 -15.55 3.93 1.94
N THR A 51 -15.01 3.91 0.71
CA THR A 51 -13.57 4.15 0.46
C THR A 51 -13.28 5.07 -0.73
N ALA A 52 -12.05 5.58 -0.79
CA ALA A 52 -11.54 6.32 -1.94
C ALA A 52 -11.23 5.42 -3.15
N HIS A 53 -11.24 4.09 -2.95
CA HIS A 53 -10.69 3.07 -3.83
C HIS A 53 -9.32 3.44 -4.42
N ASN A 54 -8.51 4.03 -3.55
CA ASN A 54 -7.13 4.40 -3.73
C ASN A 54 -6.50 4.37 -2.34
N GLU A 55 -5.60 3.41 -2.12
CA GLU A 55 -5.05 3.13 -0.78
C GLU A 55 -4.27 4.34 -0.23
N ILE A 56 -3.51 5.06 -1.06
CA ILE A 56 -2.75 6.24 -0.63
C ILE A 56 -3.69 7.34 -0.15
N LEU A 57 -4.73 7.67 -0.93
CA LEU A 57 -5.71 8.67 -0.53
C LEU A 57 -6.51 8.23 0.68
N HIS A 58 -6.85 6.94 0.78
CA HIS A 58 -7.57 6.41 1.93
C HIS A 58 -6.73 6.48 3.20
N ILE A 59 -5.46 6.06 3.16
CA ILE A 59 -4.54 6.18 4.29
C ILE A 59 -4.28 7.66 4.62
N ALA A 60 -4.12 8.54 3.63
CA ALA A 60 -3.96 9.98 3.85
C ALA A 60 -5.23 10.64 4.41
N PHE A 61 -6.42 10.09 4.19
CA PHE A 61 -7.64 10.64 4.76
C PHE A 61 -7.93 10.09 6.16
N SER A 62 -8.03 8.76 6.25
CA SER A 62 -8.33 8.03 7.48
C SER A 62 -7.27 8.29 8.52
N THR A 63 -6.05 8.46 7.99
CA THR A 63 -4.87 8.55 8.77
C THR A 63 -4.14 9.90 8.51
N GLY A 64 -3.92 10.41 7.32
CA GLY A 64 -3.12 11.64 7.17
C GLY A 64 -1.65 11.33 7.07
N LEU A 65 -0.84 12.38 6.99
CA LEU A 65 0.47 12.28 6.37
C LEU A 65 1.48 11.47 7.20
N LEU A 66 1.37 11.48 8.53
CA LEU A 66 2.30 10.74 9.40
C LEU A 66 2.22 9.22 9.19
N GLY A 67 1.02 8.68 9.16
CA GLY A 67 0.77 7.26 8.93
C GLY A 67 0.84 6.88 7.46
N LEU A 68 0.56 7.82 6.53
CA LEU A 68 0.96 7.61 5.15
C LEU A 68 2.48 7.45 5.05
N ALA A 69 3.26 8.30 5.73
CA ALA A 69 4.71 8.18 5.76
C ALA A 69 5.16 6.86 6.39
N ALA A 70 4.54 6.42 7.49
CA ALA A 70 4.82 5.12 8.09
C ALA A 70 4.48 3.95 7.14
N TYR A 71 3.35 4.02 6.44
CA TYR A 71 2.96 3.03 5.43
C TYR A 71 3.96 2.97 4.27
N LEU A 72 4.34 4.11 3.72
CA LEU A 72 5.32 4.20 2.64
C LEU A 72 6.72 3.79 3.10
N TRP A 73 7.07 4.03 4.36
CA TRP A 73 8.33 3.58 4.94
C TRP A 73 8.41 2.06 4.97
N ILE A 74 7.34 1.36 5.38
CA ILE A 74 7.29 -0.11 5.37
C ILE A 74 7.48 -0.64 3.94
N TRP A 75 6.78 -0.07 2.96
CA TRP A 75 7.00 -0.38 1.55
C TRP A 75 8.45 -0.15 1.13
N GLY A 76 9.04 1.00 1.50
CA GLY A 76 10.43 1.32 1.20
C GLY A 76 11.42 0.32 1.78
N VAL A 77 11.22 -0.14 3.01
CA VAL A 77 12.05 -1.18 3.65
C VAL A 77 11.95 -2.50 2.90
N VAL A 78 10.74 -2.96 2.59
CA VAL A 78 10.51 -4.23 1.88
C VAL A 78 11.11 -4.19 0.47
N LEU A 79 10.85 -3.12 -0.27
CA LEU A 79 11.40 -2.95 -1.63
C LEU A 79 12.92 -2.86 -1.61
N LYS A 80 13.51 -2.15 -0.64
CA LYS A 80 14.97 -2.08 -0.47
C LYS A 80 15.56 -3.47 -0.21
N ALA A 81 14.96 -4.26 0.68
CA ALA A 81 15.40 -5.61 0.97
C ALA A 81 15.34 -6.50 -0.29
N LEU A 82 14.22 -6.47 -1.02
CA LEU A 82 14.06 -7.23 -2.26
C LEU A 82 15.06 -6.80 -3.35
N ILE A 83 15.22 -5.50 -3.58
CA ILE A 83 16.17 -4.98 -4.57
C ILE A 83 17.60 -5.38 -4.20
N SER A 84 17.96 -5.30 -2.91
CA SER A 84 19.25 -5.76 -2.38
C SER A 84 19.49 -7.23 -2.70
N THR A 85 18.52 -8.10 -2.41
CA THR A 85 18.57 -9.55 -2.68
C THR A 85 18.55 -9.87 -4.17
N VAL A 86 17.82 -9.12 -4.99
CA VAL A 86 17.84 -9.31 -6.46
C VAL A 86 19.23 -8.99 -7.02
N ARG A 87 19.91 -7.99 -6.48
CA ARG A 87 21.23 -7.55 -6.96
C ARG A 87 22.38 -8.41 -6.44
N HIS A 88 22.29 -8.90 -5.20
CA HIS A 88 23.42 -9.54 -4.51
C HIS A 88 23.09 -10.89 -3.87
N GLY A 89 21.87 -11.39 -3.98
CA GLY A 89 21.37 -12.52 -3.19
C GLY A 89 21.64 -13.92 -3.74
N GLY A 90 22.50 -14.06 -4.76
CA GLY A 90 22.89 -15.36 -5.32
C GLY A 90 21.69 -16.26 -5.64
N GLU A 91 21.57 -17.38 -4.93
CA GLU A 91 20.48 -18.36 -5.06
C GLU A 91 19.09 -17.79 -4.73
N HIS A 92 18.99 -16.77 -3.89
CA HIS A 92 17.71 -16.12 -3.54
C HIS A 92 17.22 -15.11 -4.58
N ARG A 93 18.04 -14.77 -5.58
CA ARG A 93 17.75 -13.71 -6.56
C ARG A 93 16.43 -13.94 -7.30
N ALA A 94 16.17 -15.15 -7.78
CA ALA A 94 14.99 -15.46 -8.57
C ALA A 94 13.70 -15.31 -7.75
N VAL A 95 13.71 -15.82 -6.51
CA VAL A 95 12.58 -15.70 -5.58
C VAL A 95 12.33 -14.23 -5.22
N ALA A 96 13.38 -13.47 -4.90
CA ALA A 96 13.26 -12.05 -4.60
C ALA A 96 12.71 -11.25 -5.78
N ALA A 97 13.12 -11.56 -7.02
CA ALA A 97 12.59 -10.91 -8.22
C ALA A 97 11.09 -11.20 -8.43
N GLY A 98 10.66 -12.45 -8.21
CA GLY A 98 9.26 -12.83 -8.27
C GLY A 98 8.41 -12.11 -7.23
N ILE A 99 8.87 -12.05 -5.98
CA ILE A 99 8.18 -11.31 -4.91
C ILE A 99 8.11 -9.82 -5.25
N LEU A 100 9.22 -9.22 -5.73
CA LEU A 100 9.26 -7.81 -6.12
C LEU A 100 8.24 -7.49 -7.22
N ALA A 101 8.19 -8.31 -8.27
CA ALA A 101 7.23 -8.14 -9.35
C ALA A 101 5.78 -8.28 -8.86
N GLY A 102 5.50 -9.28 -8.03
CA GLY A 102 4.17 -9.50 -7.44
C GLY A 102 3.73 -8.35 -6.54
N LEU A 103 4.62 -7.86 -5.67
CA LEU A 103 4.35 -6.73 -4.80
C LEU A 103 4.19 -5.41 -5.57
N ALA A 104 4.94 -5.20 -6.66
CA ALA A 104 4.73 -4.05 -7.54
C ALA A 104 3.35 -4.11 -8.21
N GLY A 105 2.94 -5.27 -8.73
CA GLY A 105 1.60 -5.48 -9.28
C GLY A 105 0.50 -5.24 -8.24
N TYR A 106 0.67 -5.77 -7.03
CA TYR A 106 -0.25 -5.55 -5.91
C TYR A 106 -0.35 -4.08 -5.51
N PHE A 107 0.79 -3.36 -5.43
CA PHE A 107 0.81 -1.94 -5.12
C PHE A 107 0.07 -1.11 -6.16
N LEU A 108 0.27 -1.39 -7.45
CA LEU A 108 -0.46 -0.72 -8.53
C LEU A 108 -1.97 -1.00 -8.46
N TRP A 109 -2.34 -2.26 -8.20
CA TRP A 109 -3.73 -2.66 -8.02
C TRP A 109 -4.41 -1.91 -6.87
N LEU A 110 -3.73 -1.75 -5.73
CA LEU A 110 -4.23 -0.99 -4.57
C LEU A 110 -4.59 0.48 -4.86
N GLN A 111 -4.03 1.08 -5.90
CA GLN A 111 -4.35 2.48 -6.26
C GLN A 111 -5.70 2.62 -6.96
N SER A 112 -6.23 1.50 -7.46
CA SER A 112 -7.52 1.41 -8.15
C SER A 112 -8.47 0.41 -7.49
N ALA A 113 -8.07 -0.24 -6.40
CA ALA A 113 -8.86 -1.23 -5.70
C ALA A 113 -9.00 -0.88 -4.21
N TRP A 114 -9.50 -1.82 -3.43
CA TRP A 114 -9.52 -1.75 -1.98
C TRP A 114 -8.76 -2.95 -1.42
N SER A 115 -7.92 -2.72 -0.42
CA SER A 115 -7.27 -3.79 0.33
C SER A 115 -8.30 -4.57 1.16
N HIS A 116 -8.56 -5.81 0.76
CA HIS A 116 -9.29 -6.77 1.59
C HIS A 116 -8.35 -7.47 2.59
N ILE A 117 -8.90 -8.02 3.68
CA ILE A 117 -8.13 -8.73 4.71
C ILE A 117 -7.24 -9.85 4.12
N GLY A 118 -7.72 -10.53 3.06
CA GLY A 118 -6.97 -11.59 2.37
C GLY A 118 -5.64 -11.11 1.76
N PRO A 119 -5.66 -10.21 0.76
CA PRO A 119 -4.43 -9.67 0.16
C PRO A 119 -3.48 -9.00 1.17
N ALA A 120 -4.01 -8.36 2.21
CA ALA A 120 -3.19 -7.77 3.26
C ALA A 120 -2.32 -8.82 4.00
N ASN A 121 -2.88 -10.00 4.30
CA ASN A 121 -2.12 -11.08 4.93
C ASN A 121 -0.99 -11.61 4.04
N VAL A 122 -1.22 -11.68 2.73
CA VAL A 122 -0.19 -12.06 1.75
C VAL A 122 0.92 -11.02 1.73
N PHE A 123 0.59 -9.73 1.73
CA PHE A 123 1.58 -8.66 1.80
C PHE A 123 2.48 -8.78 3.04
N TRP A 124 1.90 -8.91 4.24
CA TRP A 124 2.69 -8.99 5.47
C TRP A 124 3.57 -10.22 5.54
N THR A 125 3.09 -11.35 5.01
CA THR A 125 3.88 -12.58 4.90
C THR A 125 5.07 -12.39 3.96
N LEU A 126 4.83 -11.84 2.77
CA LEU A 126 5.90 -11.57 1.80
C LEU A 126 6.89 -10.51 2.28
N ALA A 127 6.43 -9.51 3.05
CA ALA A 127 7.29 -8.52 3.69
C ALA A 127 8.28 -9.18 4.68
N GLY A 128 7.79 -10.09 5.54
CA GLY A 128 8.64 -10.86 6.44
C GLY A 128 9.66 -11.74 5.69
N ILE A 129 9.21 -12.45 4.66
CA ILE A 129 10.08 -13.27 3.80
C ILE A 129 11.15 -12.41 3.13
N SER A 130 10.80 -11.23 2.64
CA SER A 130 11.73 -10.32 1.96
C SER A 130 12.92 -9.92 2.84
N VAL A 131 12.65 -9.59 4.10
CA VAL A 131 13.69 -9.25 5.09
C VAL A 131 14.53 -10.48 5.45
N ALA A 132 13.89 -11.65 5.59
CA ALA A 132 14.60 -12.90 5.87
C ALA A 132 15.56 -13.28 4.73
N LEU A 133 15.11 -13.19 3.47
CA LEU A 133 15.94 -13.47 2.29
C LEU A 133 17.15 -12.54 2.19
N GLU A 134 16.97 -11.24 2.48
CA GLU A 134 18.08 -10.28 2.49
C GLU A 134 19.11 -10.63 3.57
N ARG A 135 18.65 -11.04 4.75
CA ARG A 135 19.52 -11.46 5.85
C ARG A 135 20.29 -12.73 5.48
N SER A 136 19.62 -13.76 4.97
CA SER A 136 20.27 -15.01 4.54
C SER A 136 21.30 -14.76 3.45
N ALA A 137 21.00 -13.89 2.47
CA ALA A 137 21.95 -13.50 1.44
C ALA A 137 23.22 -12.84 2.00
N LYS A 138 23.08 -11.95 3.00
CA LYS A 138 24.20 -11.30 3.67
C LYS A 138 25.04 -12.29 4.49
N GLU A 139 24.40 -13.20 5.19
CA GLU A 139 25.07 -14.24 5.99
C GLU A 139 25.88 -15.19 5.10
N ALA A 140 25.32 -15.61 3.95
CA ALA A 140 26.02 -16.44 2.97
C ALA A 140 27.25 -15.72 2.37
N ALA A 141 27.12 -14.43 2.06
CA ALA A 141 28.23 -13.62 1.57
C ALA A 141 29.35 -13.42 2.60
N ALA A 142 29.01 -13.39 3.90
CA ALA A 142 29.98 -13.24 4.99
C ALA A 142 30.71 -14.54 5.36
N SER A 143 30.19 -15.72 4.96
CA SER A 143 30.77 -17.03 5.28
C SER A 143 31.10 -17.89 4.05
N PRO A 144 31.96 -17.42 3.12
CA PRO A 144 32.21 -18.10 1.85
C PRO A 144 32.91 -19.48 1.96
N GLY A 145 33.41 -19.87 3.15
CA GLY A 145 34.23 -21.08 3.35
C GLY A 145 33.49 -22.37 3.74
N LEU A 146 32.19 -22.33 4.08
CA LEU A 146 31.47 -23.52 4.58
C LEU A 146 30.76 -24.32 3.47
N THR A 147 30.58 -23.75 2.28
CA THR A 147 29.84 -24.36 1.16
C THR A 147 30.69 -25.28 0.27
N ALA A 148 32.02 -25.31 0.47
CA ALA A 148 32.93 -26.15 -0.31
C ALA A 148 33.15 -27.58 0.27
N GLN A 149 32.43 -27.96 1.34
CA GLN A 149 32.57 -29.27 2.01
C GLN A 149 31.30 -30.14 2.00
N ARG A 150 30.35 -29.90 1.09
CA ARG A 150 29.20 -30.79 0.90
C ARG A 150 29.13 -31.33 -0.51
#